data_AF-A0A0F0H813-F1
#
_entry.id   AF-A0A0F0H813-F1
#
_cell.length_a   1.000
_cell.length_b   1.000
_cell.length_c   1.000
_cell.angle_alpha   90.00
_cell.angle_beta   90.00
_cell.angle_gamma   90.00
#
_symmetry.space_group_name_H-M   'P 1'
#
loop_
_entity.id
_entity.type
_entity.pdbx_description
1 polymer ?
#
loop_
_entity_poly.entity_id
_entity_poly.type
_entity_poly.pdbx_seq_one_letter_code
_entity_poly.pdbx_strand_id
1 'polypeptide(L)'
;MTRTTRAARIAAAAVLPAELALVACVAAGVRLPGAVLTAAEAVVSAVLLLEACALHRLYAAARAAGEGRGAALRTAVRAVVPVQVRRLLRHELRAGASLGRWVLRRKHGVRPGDLAAGYTAPQTAMMYGMVFVSVVETFALALLIPWPAVHRAVLVLDVYGIVLLLGLHASCVTRPHVVGADGSLRIRYGALFDLAVPPDAVASVRVDRRYPEGRLVTLSEDGVLDLAVGSQTTVTLELNRPLTFVRPLGARAAARTIRFHADDPRALVTTLRRPA
;
A
#
# COMPACT_ATOMS: atom_id res chain seq x y z
N MET A 1 -24.28 -14.89 6.02
CA MET A 1 -23.47 -14.57 7.22
C MET A 1 -24.02 -15.36 8.39
N THR A 2 -23.23 -16.23 9.02
CA THR A 2 -23.69 -17.05 10.15
C THR A 2 -23.74 -16.21 11.43
N ARG A 3 -24.67 -16.49 12.36
CA ARG A 3 -24.84 -15.75 13.63
C ARG A 3 -23.53 -15.57 14.40
N THR A 4 -22.65 -16.57 14.37
CA THR A 4 -21.30 -16.56 14.96
C THR A 4 -20.37 -15.49 14.37
N THR A 5 -20.37 -15.27 13.05
CA THR A 5 -19.55 -14.22 12.42
C THR A 5 -20.01 -12.81 12.76
N ARG A 6 -21.31 -12.63 13.03
CA ARG A 6 -21.86 -11.33 13.46
C ARG A 6 -21.51 -11.04 14.92
N ALA A 7 -21.62 -12.03 15.80
CA ALA A 7 -21.22 -11.92 17.20
C ALA A 7 -19.71 -11.62 17.36
N ALA A 8 -18.85 -12.31 16.61
CA ALA A 8 -17.41 -12.06 16.60
C ALA A 8 -17.08 -10.60 16.21
N ARG A 9 -17.74 -10.07 15.18
CA ARG A 9 -17.52 -8.68 14.72
C ARG A 9 -17.98 -7.64 15.73
N ILE A 10 -19.12 -7.86 16.39
CA ILE A 10 -19.63 -6.93 17.40
C ILE A 10 -18.72 -6.96 18.64
N ALA A 11 -18.27 -8.14 19.05
CA ALA A 11 -17.32 -8.30 20.15
C ALA A 11 -15.98 -7.60 19.84
N ALA A 12 -15.38 -7.84 18.67
CA ALA A 12 -14.13 -7.19 18.27
C ALA A 12 -14.26 -5.66 18.18
N ALA A 13 -15.40 -5.15 17.66
CA ALA A 13 -15.64 -3.71 17.55
C ALA A 13 -15.81 -3.01 18.91
N ALA A 14 -16.28 -3.72 19.94
CA ALA A 14 -16.44 -3.17 21.29
C ALA A 14 -15.18 -3.35 22.16
N VAL A 15 -14.45 -4.44 21.97
CA VAL A 15 -13.24 -4.75 22.76
C VAL A 15 -12.07 -3.86 22.40
N LEU A 16 -11.88 -3.54 21.11
CA LEU A 16 -10.82 -2.63 20.66
C LEU A 16 -10.85 -1.24 21.34
N PRO A 17 -11.96 -0.49 21.37
CA PRO A 17 -12.00 0.80 22.04
C PRO A 17 -11.92 0.69 23.57
N ALA A 18 -12.44 -0.40 24.17
CA ALA A 18 -12.34 -0.64 25.62
C ALA A 18 -10.89 -0.93 26.05
N GLU A 19 -10.17 -1.75 25.30
CA GLU A 19 -8.72 -1.96 25.44
C GLU A 19 -7.94 -0.65 25.29
N LEU A 20 -8.26 0.14 24.26
CA LEU A 20 -7.59 1.43 24.03
C LEU A 20 -7.81 2.41 25.20
N ALA A 21 -9.02 2.42 25.77
CA ALA A 21 -9.35 3.21 26.95
C ALA A 21 -8.60 2.73 28.20
N LEU A 22 -8.48 1.41 28.42
CA LEU A 22 -7.70 0.85 29.52
C LEU A 22 -6.21 1.19 29.39
N VAL A 23 -5.66 1.07 28.18
CA VAL A 23 -4.28 1.50 27.88
C VAL A 23 -4.11 2.99 28.15
N ALA A 24 -5.07 3.83 27.74
CA ALA A 24 -5.07 5.27 28.01
C ALA A 24 -5.14 5.59 29.52
N CYS A 25 -5.93 4.86 30.30
CA CYS A 25 -6.00 5.01 31.75
C CYS A 25 -4.68 4.65 32.43
N VAL A 26 -4.05 3.53 32.05
CA VAL A 26 -2.72 3.16 32.57
C VAL A 26 -1.67 4.20 32.16
N ALA A 27 -1.73 4.67 30.92
CA ALA A 27 -0.88 5.73 30.39
C ALA A 27 -1.02 7.05 31.18
N ALA A 28 -2.23 7.41 31.60
CA ALA A 28 -2.50 8.58 32.43
C ALA A 28 -2.10 8.41 33.91
N GLY A 29 -1.47 7.29 34.28
CA GLY A 29 -1.03 7.01 35.64
C GLY A 29 -2.15 6.51 36.57
N VAL A 30 -3.31 6.16 36.04
CA VAL A 30 -4.40 5.57 36.81
C VAL A 30 -4.00 4.16 37.22
N ARG A 31 -3.93 3.90 38.53
CA ARG A 31 -3.69 2.55 39.06
C ARG A 31 -4.95 1.72 38.87
N LEU A 32 -4.99 0.92 37.81
CA LEU A 32 -6.06 -0.06 37.61
C LEU A 32 -5.84 -1.26 38.55
N PRO A 33 -6.91 -1.78 39.19
CA PRO A 33 -6.83 -3.02 39.96
C PRO A 33 -6.33 -4.17 39.08
N GLY A 34 -5.49 -5.06 39.61
CA GLY A 34 -5.00 -6.24 38.86
C GLY A 34 -6.12 -7.14 38.33
N ALA A 35 -7.27 -7.15 39.01
CA ALA A 35 -8.49 -7.83 38.54
C ALA A 35 -9.04 -7.24 37.22
N VAL A 36 -8.88 -5.93 36.98
CA VAL A 36 -9.33 -5.27 35.75
C VAL A 36 -8.42 -5.62 34.57
N LEU A 37 -7.10 -5.65 34.80
CA LEU A 37 -6.11 -6.06 33.80
C LEU A 37 -6.27 -7.52 33.39
N THR A 38 -6.41 -8.42 34.36
CA THR A 38 -6.64 -9.85 34.10
C THR A 38 -7.99 -10.12 33.43
N ALA A 39 -9.03 -9.37 33.79
CA ALA A 39 -10.32 -9.44 33.11
C ALA A 39 -10.21 -8.94 31.65
N ALA A 40 -9.48 -7.85 31.40
CA ALA A 40 -9.26 -7.36 30.04
C ALA A 40 -8.49 -8.40 29.19
N GLU A 41 -7.40 -8.95 29.72
CA GLU A 41 -6.61 -10.00 29.08
C GLU A 41 -7.44 -11.26 28.77
N ALA A 42 -8.29 -11.68 29.71
CA ALA A 42 -9.22 -12.79 29.52
C ALA A 42 -10.26 -12.50 28.42
N VAL A 43 -10.79 -11.27 28.36
CA VAL A 43 -11.73 -10.84 27.32
C VAL A 43 -11.05 -10.84 25.94
N VAL A 44 -9.84 -10.29 25.82
CA VAL A 44 -9.07 -10.33 24.56
C VAL A 44 -8.81 -11.76 24.14
N SER A 45 -8.36 -12.61 25.06
CA SER A 45 -8.08 -14.02 24.80
C SER A 45 -9.32 -14.78 24.34
N ALA A 46 -10.47 -14.54 24.97
CA ALA A 46 -11.74 -15.14 24.60
C ALA A 46 -12.21 -14.69 23.20
N VAL A 47 -12.03 -13.41 22.85
CA VAL A 47 -12.31 -12.89 21.50
C VAL A 47 -11.39 -13.55 20.47
N LEU A 48 -10.08 -13.62 20.73
CA LEU A 48 -9.11 -14.27 19.83
C LEU A 48 -9.43 -15.75 19.61
N LEU A 49 -9.79 -16.48 20.68
CA LEU A 49 -10.21 -17.88 20.60
C LEU A 49 -11.50 -18.04 19.79
N LEU A 50 -12.47 -17.15 19.98
CA LEU A 50 -13.73 -17.16 19.24
C LEU A 50 -13.49 -16.87 17.74
N GLU A 51 -12.63 -15.92 17.40
CA GLU A 51 -12.22 -15.64 16.02
C GLU A 51 -11.46 -16.82 15.39
N ALA A 52 -10.51 -17.43 16.12
CA ALA A 52 -9.78 -18.61 15.68
C ALA A 52 -10.71 -19.81 15.44
N CYS A 53 -11.68 -20.05 16.33
CA CYS A 53 -12.70 -21.08 16.18
C CYS A 53 -13.60 -20.82 14.97
N ALA A 54 -14.03 -19.56 14.76
CA ALA A 54 -14.83 -19.20 13.59
C ALA A 54 -14.05 -19.42 12.29
N LEU A 55 -12.77 -19.03 12.26
CA LEU A 55 -11.87 -19.22 11.13
C LEU A 55 -11.65 -20.72 10.84
N HIS A 56 -11.39 -21.52 11.88
CA HIS A 56 -11.18 -22.96 11.76
C HIS A 56 -12.44 -23.69 11.26
N ARG A 57 -13.63 -23.35 11.80
CA ARG A 57 -14.90 -23.95 11.36
C ARG A 57 -15.21 -23.64 9.89
N LEU A 58 -14.96 -22.40 9.46
CA LEU A 58 -15.15 -22.01 8.06
C LEU A 58 -14.13 -22.67 7.12
N TYR A 59 -12.89 -22.82 7.57
CA TYR A 59 -11.86 -23.55 6.84
C TYR A 59 -12.21 -25.04 6.72
N ALA A 60 -12.61 -25.68 7.82
CA ALA A 60 -13.02 -27.08 7.85
C ALA A 60 -14.25 -27.34 6.98
N ALA A 61 -15.24 -26.45 7.00
CA ALA A 61 -16.42 -26.53 6.13
C ALA A 61 -16.06 -26.41 4.64
N ALA A 62 -15.18 -25.47 4.27
CA ALA A 62 -14.71 -25.32 2.89
C ALA A 62 -13.86 -26.52 2.43
N ARG A 63 -13.04 -27.09 3.33
CA ARG A 63 -12.29 -28.34 3.06
C ARG A 63 -13.21 -29.54 2.88
N ALA A 64 -14.26 -29.65 3.69
CA ALA A 64 -15.29 -30.69 3.55
C ALA A 64 -16.10 -30.54 2.26
N ALA A 65 -16.29 -29.32 1.77
CA ALA A 65 -16.88 -29.02 0.46
C ALA A 65 -15.93 -29.27 -0.73
N GLY A 66 -14.74 -29.84 -0.50
CA GLY A 66 -13.80 -30.22 -1.55
C GLY A 66 -12.86 -29.10 -2.02
N GLU A 67 -12.90 -27.90 -1.43
CA GLU A 67 -11.98 -26.82 -1.81
C GLU A 67 -10.53 -27.17 -1.45
N GLY A 68 -9.58 -26.92 -2.35
CA GLY A 68 -8.15 -27.03 -2.06
C GLY A 68 -7.74 -26.14 -0.86
N ARG A 69 -6.68 -26.53 -0.12
CA ARG A 69 -6.24 -25.85 1.13
C ARG A 69 -6.15 -24.32 1.01
N GLY A 70 -5.60 -23.82 -0.09
CA GLY A 70 -5.48 -22.37 -0.34
C GLY A 70 -6.79 -21.67 -0.70
N ALA A 71 -7.76 -22.37 -1.29
CA ALA A 71 -9.10 -21.83 -1.56
C ALA A 71 -9.90 -21.74 -0.27
N ALA A 72 -9.93 -22.83 0.52
CA ALA A 72 -10.62 -22.89 1.81
C ALA A 72 -10.14 -21.80 2.80
N LEU A 73 -8.82 -21.57 2.87
CA LEU A 73 -8.26 -20.51 3.70
C LEU A 73 -8.73 -19.11 3.24
N ARG A 74 -8.75 -18.86 1.92
CA ARG A 74 -9.22 -17.57 1.37
C ARG A 74 -10.70 -17.36 1.67
N THR A 75 -11.53 -18.41 1.61
CA THR A 75 -12.96 -18.36 1.92
C THR A 75 -13.18 -18.04 3.40
N ALA A 76 -12.47 -18.72 4.31
CA ALA A 76 -12.55 -18.45 5.75
C ALA A 76 -12.11 -17.03 6.12
N VAL A 77 -10.97 -16.58 5.61
CA VAL A 77 -10.45 -15.22 5.84
C VAL A 77 -11.39 -14.15 5.28
N ARG A 78 -12.02 -14.37 4.12
CA ARG A 78 -12.98 -13.42 3.53
C ARG A 78 -14.24 -13.24 4.38
N ALA A 79 -14.65 -14.28 5.11
CA ALA A 79 -15.83 -14.26 5.95
C ALA A 79 -15.58 -13.58 7.30
N VAL A 80 -14.39 -13.74 7.88
CA VAL A 80 -14.02 -13.18 9.19
C VAL A 80 -13.49 -11.75 9.06
N VAL A 81 -12.52 -11.52 8.17
CA VAL A 81 -11.79 -10.24 8.09
C VAL A 81 -12.54 -9.23 7.21
N PRO A 82 -12.85 -8.02 7.74
CA PRO A 82 -13.46 -6.94 6.96
C PRO A 82 -12.65 -6.62 5.70
N VAL A 83 -13.35 -6.16 4.66
CA VAL A 83 -12.71 -5.83 3.37
C VAL A 83 -11.62 -4.76 3.55
N GLN A 84 -11.84 -3.83 4.48
CA GLN A 84 -10.94 -2.74 4.84
C GLN A 84 -9.63 -3.26 5.43
N VAL A 85 -9.71 -4.11 6.46
CA VAL A 85 -8.54 -4.73 7.11
C VAL A 85 -7.76 -5.59 6.10
N ARG A 86 -8.44 -6.34 5.24
CA ARG A 86 -7.78 -7.12 4.18
C ARG A 86 -7.06 -6.25 3.15
N ARG A 87 -7.62 -5.08 2.81
CA ARG A 87 -6.97 -4.11 1.91
C ARG A 87 -5.74 -3.50 2.59
N LEU A 88 -5.85 -3.14 3.87
CA LEU A 88 -4.74 -2.62 4.67
C LEU A 88 -3.61 -3.65 4.79
N LEU A 89 -3.92 -4.88 5.22
CA LEU A 89 -2.93 -5.97 5.31
C LEU A 89 -2.29 -6.27 3.95
N ARG A 90 -3.05 -6.24 2.85
CA ARG A 90 -2.47 -6.43 1.51
C ARG A 90 -1.53 -5.28 1.15
N HIS A 91 -1.85 -4.05 1.54
CA HIS A 91 -0.99 -2.90 1.34
C HIS A 91 0.31 -3.07 2.14
N GLU A 92 0.22 -3.42 3.43
CA GLU A 92 1.38 -3.67 4.30
C GLU A 92 2.25 -4.82 3.81
N LEU A 93 1.65 -5.96 3.42
CA LEU A 93 2.39 -7.08 2.85
C LEU A 93 3.12 -6.70 1.56
N ARG A 94 2.51 -5.85 0.72
CA ARG A 94 3.16 -5.36 -0.50
C ARG A 94 4.27 -4.36 -0.18
N ALA A 95 4.08 -3.51 0.82
CA ALA A 95 5.10 -2.58 1.31
C ALA A 95 6.29 -3.36 1.88
N GLY A 96 6.06 -4.32 2.78
CA GLY A 96 7.07 -5.21 3.35
C GLY A 96 7.82 -6.04 2.30
N ALA A 97 7.11 -6.63 1.34
CA ALA A 97 7.75 -7.34 0.22
C ALA A 97 8.59 -6.41 -0.67
N SER A 98 8.20 -5.14 -0.80
CA SER A 98 8.96 -4.15 -1.56
C SER A 98 10.18 -3.65 -0.77
N LEU A 99 10.05 -3.47 0.55
CA LEU A 99 11.16 -3.23 1.47
C LEU A 99 12.20 -4.35 1.38
N GLY A 100 11.78 -5.60 1.49
CA GLY A 100 12.69 -6.75 1.37
C GLY A 100 13.40 -6.77 0.01
N ARG A 101 12.68 -6.47 -1.09
CA ARG A 101 13.31 -6.34 -2.41
C ARG A 101 14.29 -5.18 -2.49
N TRP A 102 13.98 -4.04 -1.87
CA TRP A 102 14.84 -2.87 -1.87
C TRP A 102 16.15 -3.15 -1.12
N VAL A 103 16.07 -3.78 0.05
CA VAL A 103 17.23 -4.25 0.82
C VAL A 103 18.06 -5.25 0.02
N LEU A 104 17.40 -6.21 -0.65
CA LEU A 104 18.06 -7.18 -1.53
C LEU A 104 18.49 -6.61 -2.89
N ARG A 105 18.29 -5.31 -3.15
CA ARG A 105 18.57 -4.62 -4.42
C ARG A 105 17.90 -5.27 -5.65
N ARG A 106 16.74 -5.89 -5.46
CA ARG A 106 15.95 -6.54 -6.52
C ARG A 106 14.83 -5.64 -7.03
N LYS A 107 14.60 -5.68 -8.34
CA LYS A 107 13.47 -5.00 -8.99
C LYS A 107 12.33 -5.99 -9.25
N HIS A 108 11.09 -5.50 -9.27
CA HIS A 108 9.91 -6.31 -9.49
C HIS A 108 9.38 -6.18 -10.92
N GLY A 109 9.24 -7.32 -11.60
CA GLY A 109 8.62 -7.39 -12.93
C GLY A 109 9.43 -6.69 -14.00
N VAL A 110 10.76 -6.76 -13.90
CA VAL A 110 11.74 -6.39 -14.93
C VAL A 110 12.38 -7.70 -15.41
N ARG A 111 12.22 -8.04 -16.68
CA ARG A 111 12.80 -9.23 -17.31
C ARG A 111 14.15 -8.88 -17.96
N PRO A 112 14.99 -9.86 -18.28
CA PRO A 112 16.17 -9.63 -19.12
C PRO A 112 15.75 -9.00 -20.45
N GLY A 113 16.38 -7.88 -20.84
CA GLY A 113 16.05 -7.12 -22.05
C GLY A 113 15.07 -5.96 -21.85
N ASP A 114 14.38 -5.87 -20.70
CA ASP A 114 13.48 -4.76 -20.41
C ASP A 114 14.25 -3.49 -19.98
N LEU A 115 13.77 -2.33 -20.39
CA LEU A 115 14.22 -1.04 -19.85
C LEU A 115 13.45 -0.71 -18.57
N ALA A 116 14.16 -0.65 -17.45
CA ALA A 116 13.62 -0.18 -16.18
C ALA A 116 13.82 1.34 -16.02
N ALA A 117 12.76 2.11 -16.26
CA ALA A 117 12.78 3.56 -16.10
C ALA A 117 12.33 3.99 -14.69
N GLY A 118 13.30 4.51 -13.93
CA GLY A 118 13.05 5.15 -12.63
C GLY A 118 12.19 6.40 -12.77
N TYR A 119 11.51 6.76 -11.68
CA TYR A 119 10.65 7.95 -11.63
C TYR A 119 10.68 8.65 -10.27
N THR A 120 11.52 8.18 -9.34
CA THR A 120 11.40 8.59 -7.94
C THR A 120 12.24 9.80 -7.60
N ALA A 121 13.14 10.25 -8.49
CA ALA A 121 14.11 11.30 -8.18
C ALA A 121 13.47 12.56 -7.55
N PRO A 122 12.32 13.08 -8.03
CA PRO A 122 11.70 14.27 -7.45
C PRO A 122 11.17 14.07 -6.02
N GLN A 123 10.71 12.86 -5.69
CA GLN A 123 10.10 12.57 -4.38
C GLN A 123 11.10 12.01 -3.37
N THR A 124 12.26 11.51 -3.80
CA THR A 124 13.23 10.84 -2.94
C THR A 124 13.73 11.75 -1.81
N ALA A 125 14.09 13.01 -2.12
CA ALA A 125 14.57 13.95 -1.12
C ALA A 125 13.50 14.24 -0.05
N MET A 126 12.25 14.45 -0.47
CA MET A 126 11.12 14.65 0.46
C MET A 126 10.89 13.42 1.34
N MET A 127 10.97 12.21 0.78
CA MET A 127 10.80 10.97 1.55
C MET A 127 11.89 10.81 2.61
N TYR A 128 13.15 11.07 2.26
CA TYR A 128 14.24 11.02 3.25
C TYR A 128 14.16 12.15 4.28
N GLY A 129 13.72 13.35 3.89
CA GLY A 129 13.44 14.43 4.82
C GLY A 129 12.37 14.05 5.85
N MET A 130 11.26 13.45 5.41
CA MET A 130 10.21 12.96 6.33
C MET A 130 10.74 11.88 7.28
N VAL A 131 11.49 10.90 6.77
CA VAL A 131 12.10 9.87 7.64
C VAL A 131 13.04 10.49 8.66
N PHE A 132 13.88 11.45 8.25
CA PHE A 132 14.78 12.15 9.15
C PHE A 132 14.02 12.89 10.26
N VAL A 133 13.01 13.68 9.89
CA VAL A 133 12.18 14.42 10.86
C VAL A 133 11.48 13.46 11.81
N SER A 134 10.89 12.37 11.31
CA SER A 134 10.25 11.35 12.16
C SER A 134 11.24 10.74 13.15
N VAL A 135 12.49 10.47 12.75
CA VAL A 135 13.51 9.95 13.67
C VAL A 135 13.84 10.99 14.76
N VAL A 136 14.03 12.26 14.40
CA VAL A 136 14.29 13.34 15.37
C VAL A 136 13.11 13.52 16.32
N GLU A 137 11.89 13.48 15.80
CA GLU A 137 10.65 13.51 16.57
C GLU A 137 10.60 12.37 17.59
N THR A 138 10.94 11.13 17.19
CA THR A 138 11.02 9.98 18.09
C THR A 138 11.99 10.23 19.25
N PHE A 139 13.17 10.79 18.98
CA PHE A 139 14.12 11.13 20.04
C PHE A 139 13.59 12.24 20.96
N ALA A 140 12.96 13.27 20.40
CA ALA A 140 12.39 14.36 21.19
C ALA A 140 11.25 13.87 22.10
N LEU A 141 10.33 13.05 21.58
CA LEU A 141 9.23 12.47 22.33
C LEU A 141 9.74 11.49 23.40
N ALA A 142 10.79 10.72 23.11
CA ALA A 142 11.41 9.84 24.09
C ALA A 142 11.95 10.60 25.31
N LEU A 143 12.45 11.82 25.13
CA LEU A 143 12.94 12.70 26.20
C LEU A 143 11.80 13.45 26.91
N LEU A 144 10.76 13.85 26.17
CA LEU A 144 9.68 14.69 26.68
C LEU A 144 8.61 13.90 27.45
N ILE A 145 8.38 12.62 27.11
CA ILE A 145 7.30 11.81 27.69
C ILE A 145 7.76 11.17 29.01
N PRO A 146 7.25 11.61 30.18
CA PRO A 146 7.67 11.07 31.47
C PRO A 146 6.98 9.74 31.82
N TRP A 147 5.85 9.41 31.17
CA TRP A 147 5.06 8.21 31.48
C TRP A 147 5.59 6.99 30.69
N PRO A 148 6.11 5.95 31.35
CA PRO A 148 6.75 4.81 30.66
C PRO A 148 5.81 4.07 29.68
N ALA A 149 4.52 3.97 30.00
CA ALA A 149 3.54 3.33 29.13
C ALA A 149 3.28 4.13 27.86
N VAL A 150 3.09 5.45 27.98
CA VAL A 150 2.91 6.37 26.85
C VAL A 150 4.14 6.36 25.96
N HIS A 151 5.33 6.44 26.58
CA HIS A 151 6.60 6.41 25.86
C HIS A 151 6.70 5.16 24.97
N ARG A 152 6.44 3.97 25.52
CA ARG A 152 6.50 2.72 24.74
C ARG A 152 5.49 2.70 23.61
N ALA A 153 4.25 3.15 23.86
CA ALA A 153 3.21 3.19 22.84
C ALA A 153 3.58 4.13 21.67
N VAL A 154 4.06 5.33 21.98
CA VAL A 154 4.51 6.31 21.00
C VAL A 154 5.72 5.79 20.23
N LEU A 155 6.72 5.21 20.92
CA LEU A 155 7.89 4.62 20.27
C LEU A 155 7.50 3.54 19.25
N VAL A 156 6.57 2.65 19.61
CA VAL A 156 6.07 1.62 18.68
C VAL A 156 5.37 2.27 17.49
N LEU A 157 4.56 3.29 17.72
CA LEU A 157 3.84 4.00 16.65
C LEU A 157 4.80 4.72 15.70
N ASP A 158 5.81 5.40 16.23
CA ASP A 158 6.80 6.13 15.45
C ASP A 158 7.65 5.18 14.60
N VAL A 159 8.19 4.13 15.22
CA VAL A 159 8.97 3.11 14.51
C VAL A 159 8.13 2.48 13.41
N TYR A 160 6.87 2.16 13.71
CA TYR A 160 5.93 1.65 12.73
C TYR A 160 5.68 2.65 11.58
N GLY A 161 5.50 3.93 11.89
CA GLY A 161 5.35 5.01 10.91
C GLY A 161 6.56 5.15 9.99
N ILE A 162 7.78 5.11 10.53
CA ILE A 162 9.04 5.14 9.77
C ILE A 162 9.11 3.91 8.84
N VAL A 163 8.81 2.71 9.35
CA VAL A 163 8.77 1.49 8.52
C VAL A 163 7.75 1.62 7.41
N LEU A 164 6.58 2.21 7.65
CA LEU A 164 5.57 2.47 6.62
C LEU A 164 6.06 3.46 5.55
N LEU A 165 6.71 4.56 5.95
CA LEU A 165 7.30 5.53 5.01
C LEU A 165 8.36 4.87 4.13
N LEU A 166 9.27 4.11 4.72
CA LEU A 166 10.28 3.34 4.00
C LEU A 166 9.64 2.29 3.08
N GLY A 167 8.59 1.61 3.55
CA GLY A 167 7.79 0.66 2.78
C GLY A 167 7.16 1.25 1.55
N LEU A 168 6.58 2.45 1.70
CA LEU A 168 6.00 3.20 0.59
C LEU A 168 7.09 3.59 -0.42
N HIS A 169 8.19 4.19 0.04
CA HIS A 169 9.28 4.59 -0.85
C HIS A 169 9.92 3.40 -1.56
N ALA A 170 10.20 2.31 -0.84
CA ALA A 170 10.71 1.07 -1.39
C ALA A 170 9.76 0.46 -2.43
N SER A 171 8.45 0.57 -2.24
CA SER A 171 7.46 0.15 -3.24
C SER A 171 7.63 0.90 -4.56
N CYS A 172 7.93 2.20 -4.50
CA CYS A 172 8.16 3.02 -5.69
C CYS A 172 9.50 2.68 -6.36
N VAL A 173 10.58 2.60 -5.59
CA VAL A 173 11.93 2.32 -6.12
C VAL A 173 12.04 0.94 -6.74
N THR A 174 11.42 -0.07 -6.14
CA THR A 174 11.51 -1.47 -6.62
C THR A 174 10.56 -1.80 -7.77
N ARG A 175 9.63 -0.89 -8.10
CA ARG A 175 8.62 -1.07 -9.16
C ARG A 175 8.72 0.08 -10.18
N PRO A 176 9.83 0.17 -10.94
CA PRO A 176 9.99 1.19 -11.96
C PRO A 176 8.94 1.04 -13.07
N HIS A 177 8.84 2.06 -13.92
CA HIS A 177 8.23 1.91 -15.24
C HIS A 177 9.04 0.88 -16.02
N VAL A 178 8.36 0.04 -16.81
CA VAL A 178 9.01 -1.02 -17.57
C VAL A 178 8.62 -0.88 -19.02
N VAL A 179 9.60 -0.72 -19.89
CA VAL A 179 9.41 -0.92 -21.34
C VAL A 179 9.87 -2.34 -21.64
N GLY A 180 8.93 -3.19 -22.03
CA GLY A 180 9.21 -4.56 -22.42
C GLY A 180 9.96 -4.62 -23.75
N ALA A 181 10.71 -5.70 -23.97
CA ALA A 181 11.36 -5.97 -25.25
C ALA A 181 10.35 -6.10 -26.42
N ASP A 182 9.08 -6.39 -26.11
CA ASP A 182 7.95 -6.43 -27.05
C ASP A 182 7.37 -5.05 -27.39
N GLY A 183 7.98 -3.96 -26.87
CA GLY A 183 7.49 -2.59 -27.03
C GLY A 183 6.33 -2.23 -26.10
N SER A 184 5.89 -3.14 -25.22
CA SER A 184 4.85 -2.82 -24.24
C SER A 184 5.37 -1.87 -23.16
N LEU A 185 4.56 -0.89 -22.77
CA LEU A 185 4.89 0.04 -21.69
C LEU A 185 4.05 -0.26 -20.47
N ARG A 186 4.70 -0.42 -19.32
CA ARG A 186 4.02 -0.57 -18.02
C ARG A 186 4.31 0.63 -17.14
N ILE A 187 3.26 1.42 -16.92
CA ILE A 187 3.27 2.62 -16.11
C ILE A 187 2.89 2.28 -14.68
N ARG A 188 3.71 2.67 -13.71
CA ARG A 188 3.56 2.24 -12.32
C ARG A 188 3.80 3.37 -11.34
N TYR A 189 3.06 3.35 -10.25
CA TYR A 189 3.40 4.08 -9.04
C TYR A 189 3.29 3.16 -7.83
N GLY A 190 4.45 2.63 -7.42
CA GLY A 190 4.58 1.75 -6.27
C GLY A 190 3.67 0.54 -6.38
N ALA A 191 3.00 0.23 -5.26
CA ALA A 191 1.94 -0.78 -5.21
C ALA A 191 0.52 -0.21 -5.45
N LEU A 192 0.42 1.10 -5.71
CA LEU A 192 -0.83 1.86 -5.75
C LEU A 192 -1.43 1.95 -7.15
N PHE A 193 -0.58 2.02 -8.18
CA PHE A 193 -1.02 2.19 -9.57
C PHE A 193 -0.19 1.31 -10.51
N ASP A 194 -0.87 0.68 -11.47
CA ASP A 194 -0.27 -0.17 -12.49
C ASP A 194 -1.15 -0.15 -13.75
N LEU A 195 -0.60 0.31 -14.87
CA LEU A 195 -1.25 0.41 -16.17
C LEU A 195 -0.34 -0.19 -17.23
N ALA A 196 -0.83 -1.22 -17.92
CA ALA A 196 -0.17 -1.77 -19.10
C ALA A 196 -0.71 -1.08 -20.36
N VAL A 197 0.19 -0.56 -21.17
CA VAL A 197 -0.06 0.06 -22.47
C VAL A 197 0.53 -0.86 -23.53
N PRO A 198 -0.32 -1.53 -24.33
CA PRO A 198 0.13 -2.28 -25.49
C PRO A 198 0.79 -1.36 -26.54
N PRO A 199 1.79 -1.84 -27.30
CA PRO A 199 2.46 -1.03 -28.32
C PRO A 199 1.48 -0.55 -29.41
N ASP A 200 0.49 -1.38 -29.77
CA ASP A 200 -0.55 -1.04 -30.75
C ASP A 200 -1.50 0.06 -30.28
N ALA A 201 -1.50 0.41 -28.99
CA ALA A 201 -2.34 1.50 -28.46
C ALA A 201 -1.62 2.86 -28.51
N VAL A 202 -0.31 2.89 -28.76
CA VAL A 202 0.50 4.12 -28.72
C VAL A 202 0.36 4.87 -30.05
N ALA A 203 -0.21 6.07 -30.02
CA ALA A 203 -0.26 6.97 -31.19
C ALA A 203 1.01 7.81 -31.27
N SER A 204 1.40 8.44 -30.16
CA SER A 204 2.58 9.27 -30.10
C SER A 204 3.17 9.28 -28.69
N VAL A 205 4.49 9.41 -28.59
CA VAL A 205 5.18 9.56 -27.31
C VAL A 205 6.26 10.62 -27.44
N ARG A 206 6.30 11.54 -26.47
CA ARG A 206 7.23 12.68 -26.47
C ARG A 206 7.68 13.06 -25.07
N VAL A 207 8.88 13.62 -25.00
CA VAL A 207 9.36 14.29 -23.80
C VAL A 207 8.65 15.63 -23.72
N ASP A 208 7.89 15.83 -22.66
CA ASP A 208 7.09 17.03 -22.42
C ASP A 208 7.00 17.24 -20.90
N ARG A 209 7.76 18.22 -20.39
CA ARG A 209 7.78 18.51 -18.95
C ARG A 209 6.65 19.46 -18.62
N ARG A 210 5.80 19.05 -17.68
CA ARG A 210 4.67 19.83 -17.16
C ARG A 210 4.57 19.74 -15.65
N TYR A 211 3.89 20.72 -15.07
CA TYR A 211 3.63 20.83 -13.64
C TYR A 211 2.11 20.86 -13.41
N PRO A 212 1.42 19.71 -13.56
CA PRO A 212 -0.01 19.68 -13.38
C PRO A 212 -0.37 20.00 -11.92
N GLU A 213 -1.42 20.79 -11.74
CA GLU A 213 -2.00 21.03 -10.42
C GLU A 213 -2.83 19.80 -10.00
N GLY A 214 -2.76 19.45 -8.71
CA GLY A 214 -3.59 18.40 -8.14
C GLY A 214 -2.81 17.25 -7.52
N ARG A 215 -3.46 16.09 -7.46
CA ARG A 215 -2.96 14.91 -6.74
C ARG A 215 -2.06 14.07 -7.63
N LEU A 216 -1.34 13.13 -6.99
CA LEU A 216 -0.51 12.11 -7.64
C LEU A 216 -1.15 11.45 -8.87
N VAL A 217 -2.45 11.09 -8.78
CA VAL A 217 -3.23 10.54 -9.90
C VAL A 217 -4.44 11.44 -10.11
N THR A 218 -4.46 12.16 -11.22
CA THR A 218 -5.56 13.06 -11.59
C THR A 218 -6.04 12.70 -12.99
N LEU A 219 -7.36 12.64 -13.18
CA LEU A 219 -7.96 12.43 -14.49
C LEU A 219 -8.82 13.65 -14.81
N SER A 220 -8.44 14.40 -15.86
CA SER A 220 -9.26 15.48 -16.41
C SER A 220 -10.53 14.93 -17.06
N GLU A 221 -11.56 15.75 -17.16
CA GLU A 221 -12.79 15.46 -17.91
C GLU A 221 -12.48 15.15 -19.39
N ASP A 222 -11.42 15.74 -19.93
CA ASP A 222 -10.94 15.52 -21.30
C ASP A 222 -10.25 14.15 -21.50
N GLY A 223 -10.19 13.30 -20.48
CA GLY A 223 -9.56 11.97 -20.55
C GLY A 223 -8.02 12.01 -20.50
N VAL A 224 -7.46 13.08 -19.93
CA VAL A 224 -6.03 13.22 -19.65
C VAL A 224 -5.72 12.66 -18.26
N LEU A 225 -4.91 11.62 -18.19
CA LEU A 225 -4.42 11.02 -16.95
C LEU A 225 -3.04 11.58 -16.61
N ASP A 226 -2.95 12.38 -15.55
CA ASP A 226 -1.70 12.87 -15.00
C ASP A 226 -1.27 11.98 -13.82
N LEU A 227 -0.09 11.38 -13.95
CA LEU A 227 0.63 10.64 -12.91
C LEU A 227 1.86 11.46 -12.48
N ALA A 228 1.62 12.45 -11.62
CA ALA A 228 2.62 13.46 -11.26
C ALA A 228 3.47 13.02 -10.05
N VAL A 229 4.79 13.14 -10.16
CA VAL A 229 5.73 12.79 -9.07
C VAL A 229 6.52 14.03 -8.68
N GLY A 230 6.38 14.49 -7.43
CA GLY A 230 6.91 15.79 -7.02
C GLY A 230 6.33 16.94 -7.86
N SER A 231 5.01 16.89 -8.11
CA SER A 231 4.25 17.88 -8.87
C SER A 231 4.73 18.09 -10.31
N GLN A 232 5.36 17.08 -10.92
CA GLN A 232 5.78 17.13 -12.32
C GLN A 232 5.49 15.84 -13.08
N THR A 233 5.33 15.99 -14.39
CA THR A 233 5.34 14.92 -15.40
C THR A 233 6.39 15.28 -16.46
N THR A 234 7.08 14.30 -17.03
CA THR A 234 8.16 14.54 -18.01
C THR A 234 7.92 13.89 -19.37
N VAL A 235 6.92 13.01 -19.46
CA VAL A 235 6.56 12.29 -20.68
C VAL A 235 5.06 12.44 -20.91
N THR A 236 4.69 12.78 -22.14
CA THR A 236 3.31 12.74 -22.63
C THR A 236 3.18 11.61 -23.65
N LEU A 237 2.22 10.73 -23.40
CA LEU A 237 1.87 9.59 -24.23
C LEU A 237 0.43 9.75 -24.72
N GLU A 238 0.25 9.79 -26.03
CA GLU A 238 -1.06 9.86 -26.67
C GLU A 238 -1.43 8.47 -27.18
N LEU A 239 -2.67 8.07 -26.91
CA LEU A 239 -3.20 6.75 -27.28
C LEU A 239 -4.12 6.88 -28.49
N ASN A 240 -4.05 5.92 -29.41
CA ASN A 240 -4.97 5.87 -30.54
C ASN A 240 -6.37 5.39 -30.14
N ARG A 241 -6.48 4.70 -28.99
CA ARG A 241 -7.73 4.23 -28.39
C ARG A 241 -7.73 4.46 -26.88
N PRO A 242 -8.89 4.73 -26.26
CA PRO A 242 -8.97 4.86 -24.81
C PRO A 242 -8.54 3.56 -24.12
N LEU A 243 -7.65 3.67 -23.13
CA LEU A 243 -7.28 2.53 -22.29
C LEU A 243 -7.97 2.63 -20.94
N THR A 244 -8.62 1.54 -20.55
CA THR A 244 -9.27 1.43 -19.24
C THR A 244 -8.23 1.10 -18.17
N PHE A 245 -8.30 1.79 -17.04
CA PHE A 245 -7.45 1.56 -15.89
C PHE A 245 -8.28 1.58 -14.60
N VAL A 246 -7.68 1.06 -13.52
CA VAL A 246 -8.28 1.06 -12.19
C VAL A 246 -7.56 2.11 -11.36
N ARG A 247 -8.31 3.10 -10.86
CA ARG A 247 -7.80 4.10 -9.92
C ARG A 247 -7.34 3.41 -8.62
N PRO A 248 -6.43 4.01 -7.84
CA PRO A 248 -5.99 3.42 -6.57
C PRO A 248 -7.13 3.03 -5.60
N LEU A 249 -8.27 3.74 -5.66
CA LEU A 249 -9.47 3.46 -4.85
C LEU A 249 -10.43 2.42 -5.44
N GLY A 250 -10.16 1.91 -6.65
CA GLY A 250 -10.90 0.82 -7.29
C GLY A 250 -11.91 1.23 -8.36
N ALA A 251 -12.19 2.53 -8.51
CA ALA A 251 -13.03 3.03 -9.60
C ALA A 251 -12.34 2.79 -10.95
N ARG A 252 -13.12 2.38 -11.96
CA ARG A 252 -12.64 2.25 -13.34
C ARG A 252 -12.74 3.59 -14.04
N ALA A 253 -11.76 3.88 -14.88
CA ALA A 253 -11.77 5.05 -15.75
C ALA A 253 -11.06 4.73 -17.06
N ALA A 254 -11.21 5.58 -18.06
CA ALA A 254 -10.50 5.49 -19.33
C ALA A 254 -9.68 6.76 -19.56
N ALA A 255 -8.51 6.62 -20.17
CA ALA A 255 -7.66 7.74 -20.57
C ALA A 255 -7.31 7.64 -22.06
N ARG A 256 -7.22 8.79 -22.73
CA ARG A 256 -6.71 8.93 -24.10
C ARG A 256 -5.29 9.52 -24.13
N THR A 257 -4.96 10.32 -23.13
CA THR A 257 -3.61 10.88 -22.97
C THR A 257 -3.11 10.53 -21.59
N ILE A 258 -1.89 10.03 -21.49
CA ILE A 258 -1.25 9.69 -20.24
C ILE A 258 0.01 10.55 -20.10
N ARG A 259 0.08 11.35 -19.04
CA ARG A 259 1.28 12.09 -18.68
C ARG A 259 1.85 11.49 -17.41
N PHE A 260 3.14 11.20 -17.42
CA PHE A 260 3.80 10.59 -16.27
C PHE A 260 5.23 11.10 -16.13
N HIS A 261 5.79 10.94 -14.94
CA HIS A 261 7.19 11.27 -14.69
C HIS A 261 8.09 10.04 -14.91
N ALA A 262 9.18 10.27 -15.63
CA ALA A 262 10.35 9.40 -15.72
C ALA A 262 11.61 10.23 -15.44
N ASP A 263 12.57 9.65 -14.72
CA ASP A 263 13.83 10.31 -14.35
C ASP A 263 14.72 10.54 -15.58
N ASP A 264 14.73 9.58 -16.52
CA ASP A 264 15.31 9.74 -17.86
C ASP A 264 14.21 9.62 -18.93
N PRO A 265 13.49 10.72 -19.23
CA PRO A 265 12.41 10.68 -20.20
C PRO A 265 12.92 10.48 -21.64
N ARG A 266 14.17 10.87 -21.93
CA ARG A 266 14.75 10.74 -23.29
C ARG A 266 15.05 9.28 -23.60
N ALA A 267 15.70 8.56 -22.69
CA ALA A 267 15.98 7.13 -22.88
C ALA A 267 14.68 6.32 -23.02
N LEU A 268 13.67 6.63 -22.21
CA LEU A 268 12.35 5.97 -22.28
C LEU A 268 11.67 6.22 -23.64
N VAL A 269 11.59 7.48 -24.09
CA VAL A 269 10.94 7.83 -25.36
C VAL A 269 11.68 7.22 -26.55
N THR A 270 13.01 7.26 -26.56
CA THR A 270 13.82 6.65 -27.62
C THR A 270 13.60 5.15 -27.71
N THR A 271 13.50 4.46 -26.57
CA THR A 271 13.28 3.00 -26.53
C THR A 271 11.88 2.65 -27.04
N LEU A 272 10.86 3.42 -26.67
CA LEU A 272 9.48 3.21 -27.15
C LEU A 272 9.28 3.51 -28.64
N ARG A 273 10.13 4.34 -29.24
CA ARG A 273 10.07 4.67 -30.68
C ARG A 273 10.78 3.64 -31.56
N ARG A 274 11.56 2.72 -30.97
CA ARG A 274 12.19 1.67 -31.77
C ARG A 274 11.10 0.69 -32.25
N PRO A 275 11.09 0.33 -33.54
CA PRO A 275 10.25 -0.77 -33.99
C PRO A 275 10.67 -2.06 -33.26
N ALA A 276 9.67 -2.85 -32.86
CA ALA A 276 9.85 -4.16 -32.23
C ALA A 276 10.50 -5.16 -33.20
#